data_AF-A0A218PRJ2-F1
#
_entry.id   AF-A0A218PRJ2-F1
#
_cell.length_a   1.000
_cell.length_b   1.000
_cell.length_c   1.000
_cell.angle_alpha   90.00
_cell.angle_beta   90.00
_cell.angle_gamma   90.00
#
_symmetry.space_group_name_H-M   'P 1'
#
loop_
_entity.id
_entity.type
_entity.pdbx_description
1 polymer ?
#
loop_
_entity_poly.entity_id
_entity_poly.type
_entity_poly.pdbx_seq_one_letter_code
_entity_poly.pdbx_strand_id
1 'polypeptide(L)'
;MSQETCSLPKPTEPVELSTSVWVGPAPNPGSLRQLTEAGFRSIINNQPETDEDLLMTPDEVATEAASVGLSYVHIPVEGRNPLEKDVRRFHDALTSLPPPIFAFCKTGGRSASLWAMASVADLDTETLISRCHHIGFDISGIRQKMDMRREMLKDDDE
;
A
#
# COMPACT_ATOMS: atom_id res chain seq x y z
N MET A 1 16.17 -27.97 -15.75
CA MET A 1 14.89 -27.68 -15.08
C MET A 1 14.88 -26.20 -14.74
N SER A 2 14.45 -25.39 -15.69
CA SER A 2 14.34 -23.94 -15.49
C SER A 2 13.18 -23.70 -14.54
N GLN A 3 13.46 -23.12 -13.38
CA GLN A 3 12.41 -22.65 -12.50
C GLN A 3 11.76 -21.47 -13.20
N GLU A 4 10.62 -21.71 -13.85
CA GLU A 4 9.67 -20.65 -14.17
C GLU A 4 9.30 -20.00 -12.83
N THR A 5 9.87 -18.84 -12.56
CA THR A 5 9.39 -18.00 -11.47
C THR A 5 7.98 -17.61 -11.87
N CYS A 6 6.98 -18.25 -11.25
CA CYS A 6 5.59 -17.86 -11.35
C CYS A 6 5.46 -16.45 -10.74
N SER A 7 5.79 -15.43 -11.51
CA SER A 7 5.52 -14.03 -11.17
C SER A 7 4.09 -13.77 -11.59
N LEU A 8 3.22 -13.60 -10.61
CA LEU A 8 1.85 -13.16 -10.85
C LEU A 8 1.88 -11.86 -11.69
N PRO A 9 0.97 -11.71 -12.67
CA PRO A 9 0.86 -10.46 -13.41
C PRO A 9 0.53 -9.34 -12.42
N LYS A 10 1.38 -8.31 -12.37
CA LYS A 10 1.16 -7.16 -11.49
C LYS A 10 0.04 -6.29 -12.06
N PRO A 11 -0.83 -5.73 -11.20
CA PRO A 11 -1.89 -4.85 -11.67
C PRO A 11 -1.31 -3.56 -12.27
N THR A 12 -1.96 -3.08 -13.33
CA THR A 12 -1.63 -1.81 -14.00
C THR A 12 -2.56 -0.67 -13.58
N GLU A 13 -3.62 -1.00 -12.85
CA GLU A 13 -4.69 -0.10 -12.38
C GLU A 13 -4.90 -0.32 -10.87
N PRO A 14 -5.59 0.59 -10.15
CA PRO A 14 -5.98 0.36 -8.77
C PRO A 14 -6.81 -0.93 -8.60
N VAL A 15 -6.37 -1.81 -7.72
CA VAL A 15 -7.07 -3.05 -7.35
C VAL A 15 -7.49 -3.01 -5.89
N GLU A 16 -8.70 -3.52 -5.61
CA GLU A 16 -9.29 -3.50 -4.28
C GLU A 16 -8.57 -4.49 -3.35
N LEU A 17 -8.13 -4.03 -2.18
CA LEU A 17 -7.64 -4.85 -1.07
C LEU A 17 -8.68 -5.02 0.04
N SER A 18 -9.56 -4.04 0.20
CA SER A 18 -10.67 -4.09 1.14
C SER A 18 -11.71 -3.06 0.73
N THR A 19 -12.86 -3.07 1.40
CA THR A 19 -14.01 -2.19 1.11
C THR A 19 -13.68 -0.71 0.99
N SER A 20 -12.59 -0.24 1.61
CA SER A 20 -12.18 1.17 1.61
C SER A 20 -10.74 1.40 1.11
N VAL A 21 -9.99 0.36 0.74
CA VAL A 21 -8.56 0.47 0.39
C VAL A 21 -8.26 -0.23 -0.92
N TRP A 22 -7.63 0.51 -1.82
CA TRP A 22 -7.09 0.04 -3.09
C TRP A 22 -5.58 0.21 -3.12
N VAL A 23 -4.91 -0.64 -3.89
CA VAL A 23 -3.46 -0.52 -4.17
C VAL A 23 -3.15 -0.63 -5.64
N GLY A 24 -2.01 -0.10 -6.05
CA GLY A 24 -1.61 -0.15 -7.46
C GLY A 24 -0.27 0.51 -7.76
N PRO A 25 0.09 0.59 -9.06
CA PRO A 25 1.28 1.29 -9.51
C PRO A 25 1.17 2.80 -9.30
N ALA A 26 2.30 3.49 -9.39
CA ALA A 26 2.33 4.95 -9.31
C ALA A 26 1.50 5.55 -10.45
N PRO A 27 0.61 6.52 -10.15
CA PRO A 27 -0.17 7.18 -11.18
C PRO A 27 0.75 8.01 -12.09
N ASN A 28 0.40 8.09 -13.37
CA ASN A 28 1.07 9.00 -14.30
C ASN A 28 0.72 10.46 -13.99
N PRO A 29 1.56 11.44 -14.37
CA PRO A 29 1.20 12.85 -14.31
C PRO A 29 -0.14 13.12 -14.98
N GLY A 30 -1.04 13.81 -14.28
CA GLY A 30 -2.39 14.13 -14.75
C GLY A 30 -3.44 13.03 -14.53
N SER A 31 -3.06 11.84 -14.09
CA SER A 31 -4.00 10.74 -13.80
C SER A 31 -4.70 10.88 -12.44
N LEU A 32 -4.26 11.77 -11.52
CA LEU A 32 -4.91 11.91 -10.21
C LEU A 32 -6.34 12.44 -10.30
N ARG A 33 -6.66 13.20 -11.36
CA ARG A 33 -8.04 13.61 -11.65
C ARG A 33 -8.97 12.41 -11.85
N GLN A 34 -8.51 11.40 -12.58
CA GLN A 34 -9.30 10.19 -12.85
C GLN A 34 -9.57 9.41 -11.57
N LEU A 35 -8.63 9.40 -10.61
CA LEU A 35 -8.85 8.81 -9.29
C LEU A 35 -9.97 9.54 -8.53
N THR A 36 -9.98 10.87 -8.59
CA THR A 36 -11.05 11.66 -7.97
C THR A 36 -12.41 11.38 -8.62
N GLU A 37 -12.45 11.31 -9.95
CA GLU A 37 -13.65 10.96 -10.73
C GLU A 37 -14.14 9.53 -10.46
N ALA A 38 -13.23 8.60 -10.17
CA ALA A 38 -13.53 7.25 -9.71
C ALA A 38 -14.00 7.18 -8.24
N GLY A 39 -14.01 8.32 -7.54
CA GLY A 39 -14.53 8.45 -6.18
C GLY A 39 -13.49 8.33 -5.07
N PHE A 40 -12.19 8.20 -5.39
CA PHE A 40 -11.13 8.23 -4.39
C PHE A 40 -11.08 9.60 -3.71
N ARG A 41 -10.81 9.58 -2.39
CA ARG A 41 -10.76 10.79 -1.56
C ARG A 41 -9.37 11.02 -1.00
N SER A 42 -8.57 9.97 -0.91
CA SER A 42 -7.21 10.03 -0.39
C SER A 42 -6.26 9.14 -1.16
N ILE A 43 -4.99 9.55 -1.19
CA ILE A 43 -3.89 8.78 -1.74
C ILE A 43 -2.72 8.68 -0.75
N ILE A 44 -2.10 7.49 -0.68
CA ILE A 44 -0.91 7.25 0.14
C ILE A 44 0.24 6.84 -0.79
N ASN A 45 1.32 7.63 -0.81
CA ASN A 45 2.52 7.30 -1.58
C ASN A 45 3.53 6.55 -0.68
N ASN A 46 3.83 5.30 -1.03
CA ASN A 46 4.83 4.47 -0.37
C ASN A 46 6.13 4.32 -1.17
N GLN A 47 6.30 5.11 -2.23
CA GLN A 47 7.53 5.15 -3.01
C GLN A 47 8.54 6.09 -2.34
N PRO A 48 9.76 5.62 -2.02
CA PRO A 48 10.84 6.47 -1.56
C PRO A 48 11.34 7.35 -2.69
N GLU A 49 11.85 8.53 -2.32
CA GLU A 49 12.42 9.50 -3.26
C GLU A 49 13.69 9.00 -3.96
N THR A 50 14.32 7.98 -3.38
CA THR A 50 15.54 7.35 -3.87
C THR A 50 15.30 6.37 -5.01
N ASP A 51 14.04 6.02 -5.33
CA ASP A 51 13.73 5.17 -6.48
C ASP A 51 14.05 5.94 -7.79
N GLU A 52 14.88 5.35 -8.65
CA GLU A 52 15.32 5.98 -9.92
C GLU A 52 14.17 6.11 -10.95
N ASP A 53 13.05 5.43 -10.75
CA ASP A 53 11.89 5.37 -11.65
C ASP A 53 10.68 6.13 -11.12
N LEU A 54 10.89 7.29 -10.49
CA LEU A 54 9.79 8.17 -10.10
C LEU A 54 9.15 8.79 -11.34
N LEU A 55 7.84 8.56 -11.51
CA LEU A 55 7.04 9.27 -12.51
C LEU A 55 6.81 10.73 -12.12
N MET A 56 6.73 10.98 -10.81
CA MET A 56 6.60 12.27 -10.15
C MET A 56 7.32 12.20 -8.81
N THR A 57 7.97 13.30 -8.43
CA THR A 57 8.46 13.50 -7.06
C THR A 57 7.29 13.55 -6.07
N PRO A 58 7.50 13.26 -4.77
CA PRO A 58 6.43 13.39 -3.78
C PRO A 58 5.82 14.79 -3.71
N ASP A 59 6.62 15.84 -3.89
CA ASP A 59 6.15 17.24 -3.95
C ASP A 59 5.25 17.49 -5.16
N GLU A 60 5.57 16.93 -6.33
CA GLU A 60 4.71 17.01 -7.52
C GLU A 60 3.39 16.27 -7.30
N VAL A 61 3.43 15.07 -6.72
CA VAL A 61 2.21 14.32 -6.36
C VAL A 61 1.38 15.13 -5.36
N ALA A 62 2.00 15.71 -4.33
CA ALA A 62 1.30 16.52 -3.34
C ALA A 62 0.60 17.72 -3.98
N THR A 63 1.30 18.41 -4.89
CA THR A 63 0.79 19.57 -5.62
C THR A 63 -0.39 19.17 -6.52
N GLU A 64 -0.25 18.09 -7.29
CA GLU A 64 -1.32 17.61 -8.17
C GLU A 64 -2.53 17.13 -7.35
N ALA A 65 -2.31 16.37 -6.28
CA ALA A 65 -3.36 15.87 -5.39
C ALA A 65 -4.17 17.03 -4.79
N ALA A 66 -3.50 18.06 -4.29
CA ALA A 66 -4.15 19.26 -3.77
C ALA A 66 -4.98 19.97 -4.85
N SER A 67 -4.48 20.02 -6.10
CA SER A 67 -5.18 20.66 -7.22
C SER A 67 -6.49 19.96 -7.62
N VAL A 68 -6.61 18.66 -7.33
CA VAL A 68 -7.81 17.85 -7.62
C VAL A 68 -8.64 17.53 -6.37
N GLY A 69 -8.22 17.98 -5.18
CA GLY A 69 -8.96 17.79 -3.93
C GLY A 69 -8.77 16.43 -3.27
N LEU A 70 -7.68 15.72 -3.55
CA LEU A 70 -7.29 14.49 -2.87
C LEU A 70 -6.49 14.80 -1.61
N SER A 71 -6.81 14.11 -0.50
CA SER A 71 -5.91 14.10 0.66
C SER A 71 -4.67 13.28 0.34
N TYR A 72 -3.49 13.79 0.68
CA TYR A 72 -2.22 13.16 0.33
C TYR A 72 -1.36 12.91 1.56
N VAL A 73 -0.80 11.70 1.66
CA VAL A 73 0.21 11.33 2.66
C VAL A 73 1.36 10.59 1.98
N HIS A 74 2.58 10.99 2.29
CA HIS A 74 3.81 10.31 1.86
C HIS A 74 4.44 9.53 3.01
N ILE A 75 4.57 8.22 2.87
CA ILE A 75 5.21 7.31 3.83
C ILE A 75 6.23 6.48 3.05
N PRO A 76 7.46 6.98 2.84
CA PRO A 76 8.46 6.30 2.03
C PRO A 76 8.87 4.97 2.68
N VAL A 77 8.81 3.88 1.91
CA VAL A 77 9.25 2.55 2.36
C VAL A 77 10.46 2.10 1.57
N GLU A 78 11.56 1.93 2.28
CA GLU A 78 12.82 1.43 1.73
C GLU A 78 12.78 -0.10 1.57
N GLY A 79 13.01 -0.57 0.35
CA GLY A 79 13.01 -2.00 0.03
C GLY A 79 11.64 -2.69 0.12
N ARG A 80 11.65 -4.03 0.28
CA ARG A 80 10.44 -4.87 0.30
C ARG A 80 9.89 -5.14 1.71
N ASN A 81 10.59 -4.66 2.73
CA ASN A 81 10.37 -5.05 4.12
C ASN A 81 9.99 -3.82 4.93
N PRO A 82 8.69 -3.55 5.16
CA PRO A 82 8.28 -2.38 5.92
C PRO A 82 8.82 -2.46 7.35
N LEU A 83 9.26 -1.31 7.89
CA LEU A 83 9.60 -1.20 9.29
C LEU A 83 8.32 -0.96 10.10
N GLU A 84 8.35 -1.37 11.36
CA GLU A 84 7.23 -1.22 12.28
C GLU A 84 6.75 0.25 12.41
N LYS A 85 7.66 1.23 12.33
CA LYS A 85 7.31 2.66 12.29
C LYS A 85 6.49 3.05 11.05
N ASP A 86 6.76 2.41 9.90
CA ASP A 86 6.09 2.70 8.64
C ASP A 86 4.69 2.06 8.66
N VAL A 87 4.57 0.87 9.25
CA VAL A 87 3.30 0.18 9.49
C VAL A 87 2.37 1.03 10.36
N ARG A 88 2.87 1.58 11.48
CA ARG A 88 2.07 2.47 12.33
C ARG A 88 1.61 3.73 11.60
N ARG A 89 2.53 4.42 10.91
CA ARG A 89 2.16 5.60 10.10
C ARG A 89 1.12 5.27 9.02
N PHE A 90 1.25 4.11 8.40
CA PHE A 90 0.29 3.66 7.39
C PHE A 90 -1.07 3.36 8.02
N HIS A 91 -1.11 2.67 9.15
CA HIS A 91 -2.34 2.45 9.92
C HIS A 91 -3.01 3.76 10.35
N ASP A 92 -2.23 4.72 10.86
CA ASP A 92 -2.74 6.05 11.23
C ASP A 92 -3.31 6.79 10.01
N ALA A 93 -2.68 6.66 8.84
CA ALA A 93 -3.20 7.21 7.60
C ALA A 93 -4.51 6.53 7.17
N LEU A 94 -4.61 5.21 7.28
CA LEU A 94 -5.85 4.48 6.95
C LEU A 94 -7.05 4.88 7.83
N THR A 95 -6.79 5.26 9.08
CA THR A 95 -7.84 5.63 10.06
C THR A 95 -8.18 7.11 10.04
N SER A 96 -7.22 7.98 9.68
CA SER A 96 -7.42 9.44 9.68
C SER A 96 -7.86 10.01 8.33
N LEU A 97 -7.50 9.37 7.21
CA LEU A 97 -7.81 9.86 5.88
C LEU A 97 -9.23 9.47 5.44
N PRO A 98 -9.93 10.34 4.68
CA PRO A 98 -11.24 10.00 4.15
C PRO A 98 -11.14 8.85 3.12
N PRO A 99 -11.90 7.76 3.27
CA PRO A 99 -11.99 6.72 2.25
C PRO A 99 -12.90 7.15 1.08
N PRO A 100 -12.85 6.49 -0.09
CA PRO A 100 -11.89 5.46 -0.53
C PRO A 100 -10.43 5.93 -0.61
N ILE A 101 -9.50 5.07 -0.18
CA ILE A 101 -8.05 5.34 -0.16
C ILE A 101 -7.35 4.54 -1.26
N PHE A 102 -6.50 5.19 -2.05
CA PHE A 102 -5.59 4.53 -2.98
C PHE A 102 -4.13 4.63 -2.52
N ALA A 103 -3.53 3.51 -2.13
CA ALA A 103 -2.13 3.45 -1.72
C ALA A 103 -1.25 2.90 -2.85
N PHE A 104 -0.17 3.59 -3.21
CA PHE A 104 0.68 3.22 -4.32
C PHE A 104 2.17 3.24 -3.98
N CYS A 105 2.94 2.55 -4.80
CA CYS A 105 4.38 2.74 -4.92
C CYS A 105 4.74 2.48 -6.39
N LYS A 106 5.99 2.13 -6.74
CA LYS A 106 6.35 1.76 -8.12
C LYS A 106 5.37 0.74 -8.76
N THR A 107 5.02 -0.34 -8.04
CA THR A 107 4.14 -1.39 -8.58
C THR A 107 3.06 -1.86 -7.60
N GLY A 108 2.77 -1.12 -6.53
CA GLY A 108 1.78 -1.50 -5.48
C GLY A 108 2.22 -2.50 -4.41
N GLY A 109 3.30 -3.27 -4.63
CA GLY A 109 3.70 -4.35 -3.69
C GLY A 109 4.04 -3.88 -2.28
N ARG A 110 4.74 -2.74 -2.12
CA ARG A 110 5.05 -2.16 -0.80
C ARG A 110 3.79 -1.76 -0.04
N SER A 111 2.84 -1.15 -0.75
CA SER A 111 1.54 -0.74 -0.20
C SER A 111 0.71 -1.95 0.23
N ALA A 112 0.72 -3.04 -0.55
CA ALA A 112 0.06 -4.29 -0.16
C ALA A 112 0.70 -4.91 1.11
N SER A 113 2.03 -4.94 1.19
CA SER A 113 2.75 -5.42 2.39
C SER A 113 2.48 -4.56 3.62
N LEU A 114 2.44 -3.23 3.47
CA LEU A 114 2.10 -2.31 4.57
C LEU A 114 0.66 -2.50 5.03
N TRP A 115 -0.29 -2.59 4.11
CA TRP A 115 -1.69 -2.85 4.42
C TRP A 115 -1.84 -4.15 5.19
N ALA A 116 -1.20 -5.24 4.73
CA ALA A 116 -1.27 -6.52 5.42
C ALA A 116 -0.72 -6.44 6.85
N MET A 117 0.44 -5.80 7.05
CA MET A 117 1.01 -5.58 8.38
C MET A 117 0.14 -4.67 9.27
N ALA A 118 -0.56 -3.69 8.69
CA ALA A 118 -1.47 -2.81 9.41
C ALA A 118 -2.78 -3.52 9.81
N SER A 119 -3.18 -4.56 9.08
CA SER A 119 -4.45 -5.28 9.27
C SER A 119 -4.32 -6.60 10.06
N VAL A 120 -3.15 -6.91 10.63
CA VAL A 120 -2.93 -8.17 11.37
C VAL A 120 -3.76 -8.31 12.65
N ALA A 121 -4.27 -7.19 13.19
CA ALA A 121 -5.20 -7.19 14.32
C ALA A 121 -6.58 -7.72 13.90
N ASP A 122 -7.03 -7.37 12.69
CA ASP A 122 -8.38 -7.66 12.21
C ASP A 122 -8.47 -8.98 11.42
N LEU A 123 -7.40 -9.36 10.71
CA LEU A 123 -7.38 -10.48 9.77
C LEU A 123 -6.20 -11.41 10.04
N ASP A 124 -6.44 -12.72 9.99
CA ASP A 124 -5.38 -13.71 10.12
C ASP A 124 -4.39 -13.69 8.94
N THR A 125 -3.17 -14.14 9.24
CA THR A 125 -2.03 -14.12 8.31
C THR A 125 -2.31 -14.88 7.02
N GLU A 126 -3.05 -16.00 7.06
CA GLU A 126 -3.42 -16.75 5.85
C GLU A 126 -4.40 -15.95 4.98
N THR A 127 -5.40 -15.34 5.61
CA THR A 127 -6.38 -14.49 4.93
C THR A 127 -5.69 -13.30 4.25
N LEU A 128 -4.73 -12.66 4.93
CA LEU A 128 -3.96 -11.54 4.38
C LEU A 128 -3.12 -11.94 3.17
N ILE A 129 -2.38 -13.05 3.29
CA ILE A 129 -1.54 -13.58 2.20
C ILE A 129 -2.41 -13.98 1.02
N SER A 130 -3.49 -14.73 1.27
CA SER A 130 -4.42 -15.15 0.24
C SER A 130 -5.00 -13.94 -0.48
N ARG A 131 -5.46 -12.91 0.24
CA ARG A 131 -6.05 -11.72 -0.38
C ARG A 131 -5.08 -10.98 -1.28
N CYS A 132 -3.86 -10.72 -0.80
CA CYS A 132 -2.84 -10.06 -1.61
C CYS A 132 -2.46 -10.91 -2.83
N HIS A 133 -2.37 -12.23 -2.67
CA HIS A 133 -2.04 -13.14 -3.75
C HIS A 133 -3.11 -13.12 -4.85
N HIS A 134 -4.39 -13.06 -4.50
CA HIS A 134 -5.50 -12.97 -5.48
C HIS A 134 -5.45 -11.73 -6.37
N ILE A 135 -4.83 -10.64 -5.90
CA ILE A 135 -4.69 -9.39 -6.66
C ILE A 135 -3.29 -9.20 -7.24
N GLY A 136 -2.47 -10.25 -7.26
CA GLY A 136 -1.16 -10.25 -7.93
C GLY A 136 0.04 -9.88 -7.04
N PHE A 137 -0.12 -9.87 -5.71
CA PHE A 137 0.96 -9.58 -4.77
C PHE A 137 1.29 -10.77 -3.87
N ASP A 138 2.48 -11.33 -4.03
CA ASP A 138 3.02 -12.29 -3.07
C ASP A 138 3.67 -11.57 -1.89
N ILE A 139 3.04 -11.67 -0.72
CA ILE A 139 3.53 -11.15 0.57
C ILE A 139 3.95 -12.27 1.54
N SER A 140 4.01 -13.53 1.09
CA SER A 140 4.35 -14.68 1.94
C SER A 140 5.71 -14.52 2.63
N GLY A 141 6.66 -13.81 2.01
CA GLY A 141 7.98 -13.51 2.55
C GLY A 141 7.99 -12.66 3.82
N ILE A 142 6.87 -12.03 4.21
CA ILE A 142 6.75 -11.26 5.45
C ILE A 142 5.87 -11.94 6.51
N ARG A 143 5.48 -13.21 6.32
CA ARG A 143 4.66 -13.99 7.26
C ARG A 143 5.12 -13.88 8.71
N GLN A 144 6.38 -14.21 8.98
CA GLN A 144 6.92 -14.20 10.33
C GLN A 144 6.78 -12.84 11.01
N LYS A 145 6.90 -11.74 10.25
CA LYS A 145 6.72 -10.38 10.78
C LYS A 145 5.26 -10.08 11.11
N MET A 146 4.32 -10.55 10.28
CA MET A 146 2.89 -10.41 10.57
C MET A 146 2.51 -11.16 11.84
N ASP A 147 3.00 -12.41 11.99
CA ASP A 147 2.75 -13.22 13.17
C ASP A 147 3.36 -12.58 14.43
N MET A 148 4.62 -12.14 14.37
CA MET A 148 5.27 -11.44 15.49
C MET A 148 4.53 -10.15 15.87
N ARG A 149 4.13 -9.34 14.88
CA ARG A 149 3.39 -8.10 15.13
C ARG A 149 2.04 -8.38 15.78
N ARG A 150 1.32 -9.41 15.32
CA ARG A 150 0.06 -9.84 15.92
C ARG A 150 0.23 -10.20 17.39
N GLU A 151 1.26 -10.96 17.75
CA GLU A 151 1.53 -11.27 19.15
C GLU A 151 1.84 -10.00 19.95
N MET A 152 2.68 -9.10 19.42
CA MET A 152 2.98 -7.82 20.08
C MET A 152 1.73 -6.97 20.37
N LEU A 153 0.76 -6.96 19.46
CA LEU A 153 -0.47 -6.19 19.65
C LEU A 153 -1.39 -6.79 20.72
N LYS A 154 -1.29 -8.08 21.02
CA LYS A 154 -2.06 -8.69 22.12
C LYS A 154 -1.51 -8.26 23.49
N ASP A 155 -0.20 -8.08 23.58
CA ASP A 155 0.48 -7.68 24.82
C ASP A 155 0.18 -6.23 25.22
N ASP A 156 -0.27 -5.37 24.29
CA ASP A 156 -0.60 -3.96 24.53
C ASP A 156 -2.03 -3.75 25.10
N ASP A 157 -2.90 -4.78 25.04
CA ASP A 157 -4.29 -4.75 25.54
C ASP A 157 -4.45 -5.32 26.99
N GLU A 158 -3.37 -5.82 27.61
CA GLU A 158 -3.32 -6.27 29.03
C GLU A 158 -2.80 -5.19 30.00
#